data_AF-A0A3B4H4K1-F1
#
_entry.id   AF-A0A3B4H4K1-F1
#
_cell.length_a   1.000
_cell.length_b   1.000
_cell.length_c   1.000
_cell.angle_alpha   90.00
_cell.angle_beta   90.00
_cell.angle_gamma   90.00
#
_symmetry.space_group_name_H-M   'P 1'
#
loop_
_entity.id
_entity.type
_entity.pdbx_description
1 polymer ?
#
loop_
_entity_poly.entity_id
_entity_poly.type
_entity_poly.pdbx_seq_one_letter_code
_entity_poly.pdbx_strand_id
1 'polypeptide(L)'
;SMAPPGGINKPKTELGKKLFKRRRVLSREKRKRHQIVGAVVDEGLITIHHLKKRRTSPRANITLSGKKKRKLIKQLQHQQKEKASMEAPPNGSKTSVLAD
;
A
#
# COMPACT_ATOMS: atom_id res chain seq x y z
N SER A 1 -18.79 -22.59 -17.46
CA SER A 1 -19.24 -22.57 -18.86
C SER A 1 -18.49 -21.48 -19.61
N MET A 2 -17.63 -21.85 -20.57
CA MET A 2 -16.88 -20.89 -21.40
C MET A 2 -17.82 -20.40 -22.52
N ALA A 3 -18.06 -19.09 -22.60
CA ALA A 3 -18.88 -18.54 -23.69
C ALA A 3 -18.21 -18.80 -25.05
N PRO A 4 -18.97 -19.09 -26.12
CA PRO A 4 -18.41 -19.46 -27.41
C PRO A 4 -17.60 -18.29 -28.01
N PRO A 5 -16.52 -18.59 -28.77
CA PRO A 5 -15.74 -17.56 -29.44
C PRO A 5 -16.66 -16.78 -30.38
N GLY A 6 -16.67 -15.44 -30.22
CA GLY A 6 -17.58 -14.56 -30.95
C GLY A 6 -17.38 -14.71 -32.46
N GLY A 7 -18.40 -15.24 -33.14
CA GLY A 7 -18.35 -15.49 -34.58
C GLY A 7 -18.07 -14.24 -35.41
N ILE A 8 -17.35 -14.44 -36.52
CA ILE A 8 -16.95 -13.41 -37.50
C ILE A 8 -18.17 -12.59 -37.99
N ASN A 9 -19.36 -13.21 -38.01
CA ASN A 9 -20.61 -12.65 -38.50
C ASN A 9 -21.49 -12.04 -37.39
N LYS A 10 -20.93 -11.45 -36.34
CA LYS A 10 -21.71 -10.73 -35.34
C LYS A 10 -21.77 -9.23 -35.65
N PRO A 11 -22.95 -8.59 -35.67
CA PRO A 11 -23.03 -7.16 -35.92
C PRO A 11 -22.23 -6.39 -34.86
N LYS A 12 -21.36 -5.49 -35.33
CA LYS A 12 -20.53 -4.67 -34.43
C LYS A 12 -21.44 -3.71 -33.66
N THR A 13 -21.17 -3.56 -32.37
CA THR A 13 -21.78 -2.50 -31.56
C THR A 13 -21.45 -1.12 -32.12
N GLU A 14 -22.22 -0.10 -31.75
CA GLU A 14 -21.95 1.29 -32.15
C GLU A 14 -20.51 1.74 -31.83
N LEU A 15 -19.97 1.24 -30.71
CA LEU A 15 -18.58 1.45 -30.35
C LEU A 15 -17.63 0.63 -31.24
N GLY A 16 -17.98 -0.63 -31.54
CA GLY A 16 -17.26 -1.52 -32.47
C GLY A 16 -17.10 -0.97 -33.89
N LYS A 17 -18.07 -0.19 -34.37
CA LYS A 17 -17.99 0.54 -35.66
C LYS A 17 -16.93 1.64 -35.64
N LYS A 18 -16.64 2.25 -34.48
CA LYS A 18 -15.69 3.36 -34.30
C LYS A 18 -14.38 2.90 -33.62
N LEU A 19 -13.47 2.33 -34.40
CA LEU A 19 -12.25 1.66 -33.90
C LEU A 19 -11.41 2.50 -32.92
N PHE A 20 -11.09 3.75 -33.25
CA PHE A 20 -10.29 4.62 -32.37
C PHE A 20 -11.01 4.99 -31.08
N LYS A 21 -12.34 5.22 -31.14
CA LYS A 21 -13.16 5.50 -29.96
C LYS A 21 -13.24 4.26 -29.07
N ARG A 22 -13.41 3.07 -29.64
CA ARG A 22 -13.39 1.79 -28.91
C ARG A 22 -12.08 1.59 -28.16
N ARG A 23 -10.94 1.72 -28.85
CA ARG A 23 -9.62 1.60 -28.21
C ARG A 23 -9.47 2.60 -27.05
N ARG A 24 -9.82 3.86 -27.27
CA ARG A 24 -9.76 4.91 -26.23
C ARG A 24 -10.61 4.57 -24.99
N VAL A 25 -11.86 4.16 -25.20
CA VAL A 25 -12.79 3.82 -24.11
C VAL A 25 -12.29 2.60 -23.34
N LEU A 26 -11.93 1.52 -24.03
CA LEU A 26 -11.43 0.29 -23.40
C LEU A 26 -10.14 0.53 -22.61
N SER A 27 -9.20 1.33 -23.15
CA SER A 27 -7.98 1.70 -22.42
C SER A 27 -8.31 2.52 -21.16
N ARG A 28 -9.29 3.43 -21.22
CA ARG A 28 -9.72 4.21 -20.05
C ARG A 28 -10.37 3.33 -19.00
N GLU A 29 -11.24 2.41 -19.40
CA GLU A 29 -11.87 1.42 -18.49
C GLU A 29 -10.85 0.47 -17.88
N LYS A 30 -9.87 -0.01 -18.66
CA LYS A 30 -8.76 -0.82 -18.15
C LYS A 30 -8.00 -0.06 -17.07
N ARG A 31 -7.62 1.20 -17.33
CA ARG A 31 -6.94 2.04 -16.30
C ARG A 31 -7.81 2.26 -15.06
N LYS A 32 -9.11 2.52 -15.24
CA LYS A 32 -10.04 2.69 -14.11
C LYS A 32 -10.15 1.44 -13.24
N ARG A 33 -10.22 0.24 -13.82
CA ARG A 33 -10.32 -1.02 -13.07
C ARG A 33 -9.10 -1.29 -12.19
N HIS A 34 -7.91 -0.92 -12.64
CA HIS A 34 -6.67 -1.09 -11.86
C HIS A 34 -6.39 0.11 -10.93
N GLN A 35 -7.20 1.15 -10.98
CA GLN A 35 -7.06 2.27 -10.08
C GLN A 35 -7.69 1.90 -8.74
N ILE A 36 -6.86 1.46 -7.80
CA ILE A 36 -7.27 1.43 -6.40
C ILE A 36 -7.48 2.90 -6.02
N VAL A 37 -8.70 3.28 -5.65
CA VAL A 37 -9.03 4.65 -5.26
C VAL A 37 -9.01 4.68 -3.74
N GLY A 38 -8.18 5.54 -3.17
CA GLY A 38 -8.18 5.72 -1.73
C GLY A 38 -7.51 4.58 -0.93
N ALA A 39 -6.62 3.79 -1.54
CA ALA A 39 -5.73 2.93 -0.75
C ALA A 39 -4.65 3.76 -0.06
N VAL A 40 -4.53 3.56 1.26
CA VAL A 40 -3.36 3.93 2.04
C VAL A 40 -2.61 2.62 2.25
N VAL A 41 -1.46 2.43 1.59
CA VAL A 41 -0.79 1.11 1.61
C VAL A 41 0.08 0.93 2.85
N ASP A 42 0.69 2.02 3.34
CA ASP A 42 1.60 2.03 4.47
C ASP A 42 1.00 2.80 5.67
N GLU A 43 -0.26 2.51 6.05
CA GLU A 43 -1.02 3.29 7.06
C GLU A 43 -0.21 3.60 8.33
N GLY A 44 0.50 2.62 8.89
CA GLY A 44 1.32 2.79 10.09
C GLY A 44 2.61 3.60 9.92
N LEU A 45 3.01 3.94 8.69
CA LEU A 45 4.23 4.71 8.39
C LEU A 45 3.94 6.08 7.79
N ILE A 46 2.70 6.30 7.35
CA ILE A 46 2.26 7.48 6.61
C ILE A 46 1.83 8.56 7.61
N THR A 47 2.53 9.69 7.62
CA THR A 47 2.17 10.85 8.46
C THR A 47 1.00 11.68 7.89
N ILE A 48 0.39 12.53 8.71
CA ILE A 48 -0.71 13.46 8.33
C ILE A 48 -0.40 14.26 7.05
N HIS A 49 0.87 14.63 6.83
CA HIS A 49 1.30 15.35 5.64
C HIS A 49 1.12 14.56 4.34
N HIS A 50 1.31 13.25 4.38
CA HIS A 50 1.07 12.38 3.22
C HIS A 50 -0.43 12.29 2.90
N LEU A 51 -1.30 12.37 3.91
CA LEU A 51 -2.76 12.39 3.76
C LEU A 51 -3.25 13.70 3.15
N LYS A 52 -2.52 14.81 3.32
CA LYS A 52 -2.83 16.12 2.71
C LYS A 52 -2.87 16.05 1.18
N LYS A 53 -2.16 15.11 0.54
CA LYS A 53 -2.25 14.84 -0.91
C LYS A 53 -3.62 14.37 -1.37
N ARG A 54 -4.47 13.83 -0.48
CA ARG A 54 -5.87 13.51 -0.81
C ARG A 54 -6.79 14.72 -0.86
N ARG A 55 -6.44 15.82 -0.18
CA ARG A 55 -7.25 17.05 -0.21
C ARG A 55 -7.28 17.66 -1.60
N THR A 56 -6.17 17.57 -2.35
CA THR A 56 -6.07 18.09 -3.71
C THR A 56 -6.49 17.08 -4.79
N SER A 57 -6.36 15.76 -4.51
CA SER A 57 -6.84 14.71 -5.41
C SER A 57 -7.37 13.51 -4.62
N PRO A 58 -8.71 13.31 -4.56
CA PRO A 58 -9.33 12.17 -3.86
C PRO A 58 -8.93 10.80 -4.43
N ARG A 59 -8.42 10.76 -5.67
CA ARG A 59 -8.02 9.53 -6.38
C ARG A 59 -6.54 9.18 -6.19
N ALA A 60 -5.79 9.97 -5.43
CA ALA A 60 -4.36 9.74 -5.21
C ALA A 60 -4.14 8.60 -4.21
N ASN A 61 -3.44 7.54 -4.65
CA ASN A 61 -2.95 6.52 -3.74
C ASN A 61 -1.81 7.09 -2.90
N ILE A 62 -1.86 6.83 -1.59
CA ILE A 62 -0.85 7.31 -0.67
C ILE A 62 0.08 6.13 -0.36
N THR A 63 1.27 6.20 -0.94
CA THR A 63 2.35 5.22 -0.76
C THR A 63 3.64 5.96 -0.41
N LEU A 64 4.49 5.34 0.40
CA LEU A 64 5.84 5.84 0.58
C LEU A 64 6.73 5.34 -0.57
N SER A 65 7.68 6.17 -0.99
CA SER A 65 8.77 5.69 -1.83
C SER A 65 9.51 4.57 -1.08
N GLY A 66 9.95 3.52 -1.80
CA GLY A 66 10.60 2.36 -1.20
C GLY A 66 11.83 2.71 -0.35
N LYS A 67 12.60 3.73 -0.74
CA LYS A 67 13.74 4.23 0.05
C LYS A 67 13.27 4.82 1.40
N LYS A 68 12.17 5.56 1.39
CA LYS A 68 11.59 6.18 2.59
C LYS A 68 10.98 5.13 3.52
N LYS A 69 10.26 4.15 2.96
CA LYS A 69 9.72 3.00 3.70
C LYS A 69 10.82 2.22 4.43
N ARG A 70 11.89 1.82 3.73
CA ARG A 70 13.02 1.12 4.35
C ARG A 70 13.68 1.93 5.46
N LYS A 71 13.88 3.23 5.26
CA LYS A 71 14.49 4.11 6.28
C LYS A 71 13.65 4.16 7.55
N LEU A 72 12.34 4.34 7.43
CA LEU A 72 11.43 4.41 8.59
C LEU A 72 11.34 3.09 9.34
N ILE A 73 11.24 1.96 8.63
CA ILE A 73 11.24 0.62 9.25
C ILE A 73 12.55 0.41 10.03
N LYS A 74 13.69 0.76 9.42
CA LYS A 74 14.99 0.65 10.10
C LYS A 74 15.06 1.50 11.37
N GLN A 75 14.52 2.72 11.34
CA GLN A 75 14.47 3.59 12.53
C GLN A 75 13.58 3.01 13.64
N LEU A 76 12.39 2.51 13.31
CA LEU A 76 11.51 1.86 14.27
C LEU A 76 12.16 0.62 14.91
N GLN A 77 12.87 -0.19 14.12
CA GLN A 77 13.62 -1.34 14.62
C GLN A 77 14.74 -0.93 15.59
N HIS A 78 15.49 0.13 15.27
CA HIS A 78 16.52 0.65 16.18
C HIS A 78 15.91 1.13 17.50
N GLN A 79 14.83 1.91 17.45
CA GLN A 79 14.14 2.40 18.64
C GLN A 79 13.58 1.27 19.51
N GLN A 80 13.02 0.22 18.90
CA GLN A 80 12.54 -0.96 19.63
C GLN A 80 13.70 -1.70 20.30
N LYS A 81 14.85 -1.83 19.63
CA LYS A 81 16.04 -2.46 20.20
C LYS A 81 16.61 -1.65 21.37
N GLU A 82 16.72 -0.34 21.23
CA GLU A 82 17.18 0.55 22.31
C GLU A 82 16.26 0.50 23.52
N LYS A 83 14.95 0.57 23.30
CA LYS A 83 13.94 0.46 24.37
C LYS A 83 14.03 -0.90 25.09
N ALA A 84 14.14 -2.00 24.35
CA ALA A 84 14.29 -3.34 24.93
C ALA A 84 15.60 -3.50 25.73
N SER A 85 16.68 -2.83 25.31
CA SER A 85 17.95 -2.82 26.04
C SER A 85 17.88 -1.99 27.33
N MET A 86 16.99 -1.00 27.40
CA MET A 86 16.86 -0.08 28.53
C MET A 86 15.84 -0.57 29.58
N GLU A 87 14.82 -1.32 29.15
CA GLU A 87 13.81 -1.93 30.03
C GLU A 87 14.23 -3.28 30.64
N ALA A 88 15.44 -3.79 30.32
CA ALA A 88 15.99 -4.96 30.99
C ALA A 88 16.33 -4.60 32.45
N PRO A 89 15.74 -5.28 33.47
CA PRO A 89 16.08 -4.99 34.85
C PRO A 89 17.58 -5.25 35.08
N PRO A 90 18.27 -4.45 35.90
CA PRO A 90 19.59 -4.83 36.39
C PRO A 90 19.40 -6.12 37.19
N ASN A 91 19.73 -7.27 36.60
CA ASN A 91 19.62 -8.55 37.27
C ASN A 91 20.36 -8.45 38.60
N GLY A 92 19.60 -8.69 39.66
CA GLY A 92 19.96 -8.43 41.05
C GLY A 92 21.34 -8.96 41.39
N SER A 93 22.12 -8.08 42.01
CA SER A 93 23.19 -8.43 42.92
C SER A 93 22.77 -9.62 43.81
N LYS A 94 23.61 -10.65 43.80
CA LYS A 94 23.55 -11.83 44.67
C LYS A 94 23.26 -11.40 46.12
N THR A 95 22.07 -11.70 46.64
CA THR A 95 21.82 -11.69 48.08
C THR A 95 22.32 -13.00 48.67
N SER A 96 23.62 -13.03 48.96
CA SER A 96 24.19 -13.92 49.97
C SER A 96 23.92 -13.32 51.35
N VAL A 97 22.93 -13.85 52.06
CA VAL A 97 22.74 -13.70 53.51
C VAL A 97 22.29 -15.08 53.96
N LEU A 98 23.25 -15.97 54.24
CA LEU A 98 23.92 -16.21 55.53
C LEU A 98 22.91 -16.65 56.61
N ALA A 99 23.15 -17.87 57.09
CA ALA A 99 22.40 -18.59 58.10
C ALA A 99 22.29 -17.81 59.43
N ASP A 100 21.16 -17.98 60.12
CA ASP A 100 21.06 -18.52 61.48
C ASP A 100 19.59 -18.90 61.79
#